data_AF-A0A7S2YQS3-F1
#
_entry.id   AF-A0A7S2YQS3-F1
#
_cell.length_a   1.000
_cell.length_b   1.000
_cell.length_c   1.000
_cell.angle_alpha   90.00
_cell.angle_beta   90.00
_cell.angle_gamma   90.00
#
_symmetry.space_group_name_H-M   'P 1'
#
loop_
_entity.id
_entity.type
_entity.pdbx_description
1 polymer ?
#
loop_
_entity_poly.entity_id
_entity_poly.type
_entity_poly.pdbx_seq_one_letter_code
_entity_poly.pdbx_strand_id
1 'polypeptide(L)'
;NHTIFGFNVDLSSDGRTLAVIKSDALSIYHAIQDGSTAALSWRHAFLKETDNFDTHTPGSVAISANGETVAWNVHVDDESRGFVEVFQRVTSDMGDAWTPKGSVLSLGTYAGGNAYDKAVALSDSGDTLVMAGPDDTARMYVWQEGSTLEAGEWVLRGNQVLYSVTSVAISGNGNCVAAGFGGNSNTHVKVWCYGDDDTAQQVGQSLVGSTSNF
;
A
#
# COMPACT_ATOMS: atom_id res chain seq x y z
N ASN A 1 -18.97 20.08 13.64
CA ASN A 1 -18.75 19.37 12.36
C ASN A 1 -17.34 19.63 11.87
N HIS A 2 -16.38 18.85 12.38
CA HIS A 2 -15.04 18.83 11.82
C HIS A 2 -15.02 17.75 10.74
N THR A 3 -15.11 18.17 9.48
CA THR A 3 -14.84 17.29 8.34
C THR A 3 -13.33 17.20 8.21
N ILE A 4 -12.75 16.14 8.74
CA ILE A 4 -11.31 15.88 8.62
C ILE A 4 -11.09 15.28 7.21
N PHE A 5 -10.35 15.98 6.35
CA PHE A 5 -9.93 15.43 5.06
C PHE A 5 -8.81 14.40 5.28
N GLY A 6 -8.73 13.44 4.35
CA GLY A 6 -8.09 12.14 4.54
C GLY A 6 -6.61 12.12 4.93
N PHE A 7 -6.21 11.06 5.64
CA PHE A 7 -4.84 10.83 6.09
C PHE A 7 -3.91 10.34 4.96
N ASN A 8 -4.48 9.77 3.88
CA ASN A 8 -3.72 9.21 2.77
C ASN A 8 -4.54 9.21 1.47
N VAL A 9 -3.88 9.42 0.34
CA VAL A 9 -4.49 9.44 -1.00
C VAL A 9 -3.56 8.81 -2.04
N ASP A 10 -4.14 8.21 -3.07
CA ASP A 10 -3.41 7.76 -4.25
C ASP A 10 -4.25 7.90 -5.52
N LEU A 11 -3.61 8.14 -6.66
CA LEU A 11 -4.26 8.50 -7.93
C LEU A 11 -3.76 7.62 -9.08
N SER A 12 -4.69 7.07 -9.86
CA SER A 12 -4.36 6.31 -11.07
C SER A 12 -3.60 7.16 -12.08
N SER A 13 -2.79 6.52 -12.94
CA SER A 13 -1.90 7.22 -13.88
C SER A 13 -2.63 8.06 -14.91
N ASP A 14 -3.88 7.68 -15.23
CA ASP A 14 -4.76 8.45 -16.12
C ASP A 14 -5.48 9.61 -15.40
N GLY A 15 -5.29 9.76 -14.09
CA GLY A 15 -5.90 10.79 -13.26
C GLY A 15 -7.40 10.63 -13.05
N ARG A 16 -7.99 9.46 -13.35
CA ARG A 16 -9.44 9.26 -13.32
C ARG A 16 -9.97 8.50 -12.12
N THR A 17 -9.12 7.83 -11.35
CA THR A 17 -9.55 7.12 -10.15
C THR A 17 -8.67 7.53 -8.98
N LEU A 18 -9.29 8.08 -7.94
CA LEU A 18 -8.64 8.56 -6.73
C LEU A 18 -9.11 7.73 -5.54
N ALA A 19 -8.18 7.10 -4.84
CA ALA A 19 -8.43 6.43 -3.58
C ALA A 19 -8.12 7.39 -2.41
N VAL A 20 -9.00 7.42 -1.42
CA VAL A 20 -8.89 8.32 -0.25
C VAL A 20 -9.25 7.54 1.01
N ILE A 21 -8.37 7.56 1.99
CA ILE A 21 -8.68 7.13 3.35
C ILE A 21 -9.18 8.34 4.14
N LYS A 22 -10.43 8.29 4.61
CA LYS A 22 -11.07 9.34 5.43
C LYS A 22 -11.44 8.79 6.79
N SER A 23 -10.72 9.19 7.84
CA SER A 23 -10.96 8.71 9.20
C SER A 23 -10.82 7.18 9.29
N ASP A 24 -11.93 6.45 9.19
CA ASP A 24 -12.12 4.99 9.20
C ASP A 24 -12.46 4.39 7.83
N ALA A 25 -12.67 5.21 6.80
CA ALA A 25 -13.27 4.75 5.55
C ALA A 25 -12.31 4.82 4.37
N LEU A 26 -12.27 3.75 3.57
CA LEU A 26 -11.76 3.78 2.20
C LEU A 26 -12.86 4.24 1.25
N SER A 27 -12.59 5.34 0.55
CA SER A 27 -13.46 5.92 -0.47
C SER A 27 -12.75 5.97 -1.82
N ILE A 28 -13.48 5.65 -2.88
CA ILE A 28 -13.02 5.80 -4.26
C ILE A 28 -13.77 6.97 -4.91
N TYR A 29 -13.07 7.73 -5.72
CA TYR A 29 -13.62 8.79 -6.54
C TYR A 29 -13.28 8.53 -8.00
N HIS A 30 -14.28 8.57 -8.87
CA HIS A 30 -14.10 8.47 -10.31
C HIS A 30 -14.34 9.83 -10.97
N ALA A 31 -13.43 10.23 -11.85
CA ALA A 31 -13.57 11.43 -12.65
C ALA A 31 -14.66 11.23 -13.71
N ILE A 32 -15.63 12.14 -13.75
CA ILE A 32 -16.69 12.21 -14.74
C ILE A 32 -16.50 13.46 -15.56
N GLN A 33 -16.52 13.31 -16.88
CA GLN A 33 -16.49 14.43 -17.79
C GLN A 33 -17.88 15.04 -17.92
N ASP A 34 -17.98 16.35 -17.68
CA ASP A 34 -19.20 17.09 -17.98
C ASP A 34 -19.38 17.14 -19.50
N GLY A 35 -20.51 16.66 -20.02
CA GLY A 35 -20.77 16.63 -21.46
C GLY A 35 -20.80 18.01 -22.13
N SER A 36 -20.83 19.09 -21.36
CA SER A 36 -20.86 20.48 -21.85
C SER A 36 -19.50 21.20 -21.80
N THR A 37 -18.50 20.66 -21.09
CA THR A 37 -17.18 21.30 -20.94
C THR A 37 -16.04 20.28 -20.90
N ALA A 38 -14.79 20.71 -21.07
CA ALA A 38 -13.64 19.84 -20.82
C ALA A 38 -13.40 19.57 -19.31
N ALA A 39 -14.26 20.07 -18.41
CA ALA A 39 -14.06 19.95 -16.97
C ALA A 39 -14.40 18.54 -16.46
N LEU A 40 -13.60 18.08 -15.50
CA LEU A 40 -13.84 16.85 -14.75
C LEU A 40 -14.50 17.18 -13.41
N SER A 41 -15.43 16.33 -13.00
CA SER A 41 -16.03 16.30 -11.65
C SER A 41 -15.78 14.94 -11.01
N TRP A 42 -15.89 14.84 -9.69
CA TRP A 42 -15.64 13.58 -8.97
C TRP A 42 -16.94 12.94 -8.50
N ARG A 43 -17.19 11.69 -8.90
CA ARG A 43 -18.25 10.85 -8.33
C ARG A 43 -17.67 9.98 -7.23
N HIS A 44 -18.23 10.12 -6.03
CA HIS A 44 -17.89 9.29 -4.87
C HIS A 44 -18.51 7.90 -5.00
N ALA A 45 -17.70 6.89 -4.74
CA ALA A 45 -18.09 5.51 -4.46
C ALA A 45 -17.50 5.15 -3.08
N PHE A 46 -18.37 5.00 -2.08
CA PHE A 46 -17.96 4.46 -0.80
C PHE A 46 -17.60 2.98 -0.98
N LEU A 47 -16.47 2.56 -0.41
CA LEU A 47 -15.96 1.21 -0.59
C LEU A 47 -16.03 0.39 0.70
N LYS A 48 -15.46 0.90 1.79
CA LYS A 48 -15.37 0.17 3.06
C LYS A 48 -15.18 1.12 4.24
N GLU A 49 -15.72 0.75 5.39
CA GLU A 49 -15.43 1.31 6.71
C GLU A 49 -14.75 0.24 7.55
N THR A 50 -13.86 0.65 8.46
CA THR A 50 -13.36 -0.23 9.52
C THR A 50 -14.50 -0.62 10.45
N ASP A 51 -14.47 -1.85 10.95
CA ASP A 51 -15.57 -2.38 11.77
C ASP A 51 -15.65 -1.72 13.17
N ASN A 52 -14.58 -1.06 13.66
CA ASN A 52 -14.56 -0.30 14.92
C ASN A 52 -13.48 0.82 14.95
N PHE A 53 -13.93 2.09 14.93
CA PHE A 53 -13.06 3.29 14.91
C PHE A 53 -12.16 3.44 16.15
N ASP A 54 -12.58 2.95 17.31
CA ASP A 54 -11.81 3.13 18.56
C ASP A 54 -10.55 2.26 18.62
N THR A 55 -10.48 1.23 17.78
CA THR A 55 -9.37 0.26 17.77
C THR A 55 -8.76 0.05 16.40
N HIS A 56 -9.32 0.63 15.34
CA HIS A 56 -8.82 0.48 13.96
C HIS A 56 -8.36 1.81 13.39
N THR A 57 -7.06 1.93 13.15
CA THR A 57 -6.45 3.12 12.54
C THR A 57 -5.97 2.79 11.13
N PRO A 58 -6.60 3.33 10.07
CA PRO A 58 -6.11 3.20 8.70
C PRO A 58 -4.72 3.82 8.52
N GLY A 59 -3.85 3.14 7.76
CA GLY A 59 -2.48 3.58 7.50
C GLY A 59 -2.33 4.27 6.16
N SER A 60 -2.18 3.48 5.09
CA SER A 60 -1.90 3.94 3.74
C SER A 60 -2.83 3.30 2.70
N VAL A 61 -2.89 3.91 1.52
CA VAL A 61 -3.67 3.43 0.38
C VAL A 61 -2.79 3.43 -0.87
N ALA A 62 -3.01 2.45 -1.74
CA ALA A 62 -2.40 2.38 -3.05
C ALA A 62 -3.46 2.04 -4.10
N ILE A 63 -3.41 2.68 -5.26
CA ILE A 63 -4.21 2.35 -6.44
C ILE A 63 -3.31 2.01 -7.61
N SER A 64 -3.64 0.95 -8.35
CA SER A 64 -2.87 0.56 -9.54
C SER A 64 -2.95 1.63 -10.64
N ALA A 65 -1.95 1.68 -11.50
CA ALA A 65 -1.86 2.67 -12.58
C ALA A 65 -3.10 2.65 -13.50
N ASN A 66 -3.63 1.45 -13.78
CA ASN A 66 -4.86 1.27 -14.56
C ASN A 66 -6.16 1.69 -13.81
N GLY A 67 -6.08 1.99 -12.51
CA GLY A 67 -7.22 2.41 -11.69
C GLY A 67 -8.22 1.29 -11.38
N GLU A 68 -7.81 0.02 -11.52
CA GLU A 68 -8.69 -1.14 -11.37
C GLU A 68 -8.46 -1.95 -10.10
N THR A 69 -7.36 -1.73 -9.37
CA THR A 69 -7.08 -2.38 -8.09
C THR A 69 -6.73 -1.34 -7.04
N VAL A 70 -7.30 -1.47 -5.84
CA VAL A 70 -6.97 -0.64 -4.68
C VAL A 70 -6.59 -1.54 -3.51
N ALA A 71 -5.55 -1.16 -2.79
CA ALA A 71 -5.13 -1.79 -1.55
C ALA A 71 -5.12 -0.73 -0.44
N TRP A 72 -5.51 -1.13 0.76
CA TRP A 72 -5.37 -0.29 1.95
C TRP A 72 -4.98 -1.14 3.14
N ASN A 73 -4.28 -0.53 4.10
CA ASN A 73 -3.96 -1.19 5.34
C ASN A 73 -4.63 -0.53 6.55
N VAL A 74 -4.96 -1.37 7.52
CA VAL A 74 -5.60 -0.97 8.77
C VAL A 74 -4.83 -1.58 9.93
N HIS A 75 -4.53 -0.76 10.93
CA HIS A 75 -3.89 -1.18 12.17
C HIS A 75 -4.93 -1.41 13.25
N VAL A 76 -4.67 -2.38 14.12
CA VAL A 76 -5.50 -2.69 15.29
C VAL A 76 -4.73 -2.32 16.55
N ASP A 77 -5.10 -1.19 17.15
CA ASP A 77 -4.29 -0.46 18.13
C ASP A 77 -4.06 -1.27 19.42
N ASP A 78 -5.07 -1.99 19.88
CA ASP A 78 -5.02 -2.76 21.14
C ASP A 78 -4.25 -4.09 21.03
N GLU A 79 -3.92 -4.52 19.81
CA GLU A 79 -3.35 -5.85 19.57
C GLU A 79 -1.98 -5.81 18.91
N SER A 80 -1.48 -4.61 18.57
CA SER A 80 -0.27 -4.44 17.75
C SER A 80 -0.32 -5.25 16.45
N ARG A 81 -1.53 -5.45 15.89
CA ARG A 81 -1.76 -6.18 14.64
C ARG A 81 -2.16 -5.22 13.53
N GLY A 82 -2.20 -5.72 12.31
CA GLY A 82 -2.85 -5.01 11.22
C GLY A 82 -3.15 -5.96 10.06
N PHE A 83 -3.88 -5.45 9.09
CA PHE A 83 -4.25 -6.19 7.91
C PHE A 83 -4.23 -5.31 6.67
N VAL A 84 -4.14 -5.96 5.51
CA VAL A 84 -4.32 -5.33 4.20
C VAL A 84 -5.51 -5.99 3.53
N GLU A 85 -6.43 -5.18 3.04
CA GLU A 85 -7.47 -5.64 2.12
C GLU A 85 -7.20 -5.07 0.74
N VAL A 86 -7.54 -5.85 -0.28
CA VAL A 86 -7.37 -5.46 -1.68
C VAL A 86 -8.71 -5.64 -2.36
N PHE A 87 -9.07 -4.69 -3.21
CA PHE A 87 -10.31 -4.70 -3.97
C PHE A 87 -10.01 -4.47 -5.45
N GLN A 88 -10.78 -5.14 -6.29
CA GLN A 88 -10.73 -5.00 -7.74
C GLN A 88 -12.03 -4.41 -8.26
N ARG A 89 -11.92 -3.57 -9.29
CA ARG A 89 -13.06 -2.98 -9.98
C ARG A 89 -13.65 -4.00 -10.94
N VAL A 90 -14.94 -4.23 -10.81
CA VAL A 90 -15.74 -5.05 -11.71
C VAL A 90 -16.70 -4.14 -12.45
N THR A 91 -16.52 -4.03 -13.76
CA THR A 91 -17.40 -3.22 -14.63
C THR A 91 -18.48 -4.10 -15.21
N SER A 92 -19.74 -3.63 -15.16
CA SER A 92 -20.88 -4.32 -15.75
C SER A 92 -21.84 -3.32 -16.40
N ASP A 93 -22.86 -3.82 -17.11
CA ASP A 93 -23.93 -3.00 -17.67
C ASP A 93 -24.71 -2.21 -16.60
N MET A 94 -24.66 -2.66 -15.34
CA MET A 94 -25.29 -1.99 -14.20
C MET A 94 -24.39 -0.93 -13.54
N GLY A 95 -23.17 -0.75 -14.06
CA GLY A 95 -22.16 0.15 -13.52
C GLY A 95 -20.99 -0.58 -12.87
N ASP A 96 -20.11 0.22 -12.27
CA ASP A 96 -18.90 -0.24 -11.62
C ASP A 96 -19.19 -0.67 -10.17
N ALA A 97 -18.62 -1.80 -9.79
CA ALA A 97 -18.56 -2.26 -8.41
C ALA A 97 -17.11 -2.52 -8.01
N TRP A 98 -16.83 -2.51 -6.72
CA TRP A 98 -15.55 -2.94 -6.17
C TRP A 98 -15.77 -4.19 -5.34
N THR A 99 -14.98 -5.24 -5.57
CA THR A 99 -15.10 -6.52 -4.89
C THR A 99 -13.77 -6.95 -4.29
N PRO A 100 -13.74 -7.68 -3.17
CA PRO A 100 -12.49 -8.16 -2.58
C PRO A 100 -11.67 -9.00 -3.59
N LYS A 101 -10.37 -8.70 -3.68
CA LYS A 101 -9.38 -9.41 -4.50
C LYS A 101 -8.58 -10.36 -3.61
N GLY A 102 -9.07 -11.59 -3.47
CA GLY A 102 -8.45 -12.60 -2.61
C GLY A 102 -8.80 -12.43 -1.12
N SER A 103 -8.03 -13.10 -0.26
CA SER A 103 -8.21 -13.04 1.19
C SER A 103 -7.54 -11.82 1.81
N VAL A 104 -8.05 -11.38 2.97
CA VAL A 104 -7.39 -10.39 3.82
C VAL A 104 -5.97 -10.86 4.19
N LEU A 105 -4.98 -9.99 4.01
CA LEU A 105 -3.58 -10.27 4.30
C LEU A 105 -3.23 -9.76 5.70
N SER A 106 -2.45 -10.53 6.46
CA SER A 106 -2.00 -10.14 7.80
C SER A 106 -0.70 -9.34 7.72
N LEU A 107 -0.68 -8.15 8.34
CA LEU A 107 0.55 -7.41 8.61
C LEU A 107 1.36 -8.03 9.76
N GLY A 108 0.88 -9.11 10.37
CA GLY A 108 1.50 -9.73 11.55
C GLY A 108 1.40 -8.87 12.80
N THR A 109 2.20 -9.22 13.82
CA THR A 109 2.27 -8.51 15.10
C THR A 109 3.54 -7.69 15.18
N TYR A 110 3.41 -6.40 15.50
CA TYR A 110 4.54 -5.48 15.64
C TYR A 110 5.01 -5.43 17.10
N ALA A 111 6.19 -5.97 17.38
CA ALA A 111 6.80 -5.83 18.70
C ALA A 111 7.17 -4.35 18.96
N GLY A 112 6.46 -3.68 19.89
CA GLY A 112 6.81 -2.33 20.35
C GLY A 112 5.77 -1.23 20.08
N GLY A 113 4.56 -1.56 19.61
CA GLY A 113 3.39 -0.66 19.67
C GLY A 113 3.35 0.51 18.68
N ASN A 114 4.37 0.69 17.84
CA ASN A 114 4.41 1.76 16.83
C ASN A 114 4.26 1.19 15.42
N ALA A 115 3.04 0.73 15.11
CA ALA A 115 2.68 0.22 13.78
C ALA A 115 2.16 1.31 12.84
N TYR A 116 1.94 2.53 13.33
CA TYR A 116 1.48 3.66 12.54
C TYR A 116 2.49 3.98 11.42
N ASP A 117 2.02 4.28 10.21
CA ASP A 117 2.82 4.56 8.99
C ASP A 117 3.40 3.34 8.27
N LYS A 118 2.69 2.21 8.22
CA LYS A 118 3.06 1.10 7.32
C LYS A 118 2.47 1.35 5.94
N ALA A 119 3.34 1.29 4.93
CA ALA A 119 3.00 1.57 3.54
C ALA A 119 2.61 0.30 2.77
N VAL A 120 1.66 0.45 1.86
CA VAL A 120 1.36 -0.48 0.77
C VAL A 120 1.68 0.16 -0.59
N ALA A 121 2.03 -0.65 -1.59
CA ALA A 121 2.24 -0.20 -2.96
C ALA A 121 1.78 -1.27 -3.97
N LEU A 122 1.22 -0.85 -5.10
CA LEU A 122 0.74 -1.73 -6.17
C LEU A 122 1.56 -1.57 -7.44
N SER A 123 1.75 -2.66 -8.19
CA SER A 123 2.24 -2.60 -9.57
C SER A 123 1.22 -1.93 -10.50
N ASP A 124 1.63 -1.58 -11.72
CA ASP A 124 0.76 -0.88 -12.68
C ASP A 124 -0.50 -1.68 -13.02
N SER A 125 -0.39 -3.00 -13.09
CA SER A 125 -1.54 -3.89 -13.34
C SER A 125 -2.40 -4.11 -12.09
N GLY A 126 -1.85 -3.88 -10.89
CA GLY A 126 -2.48 -4.18 -9.62
C GLY A 126 -2.43 -5.67 -9.23
N ASP A 127 -1.67 -6.50 -9.93
CA ASP A 127 -1.52 -7.93 -9.63
C ASP A 127 -0.36 -8.23 -8.68
N THR A 128 0.39 -7.20 -8.29
CA THR A 128 1.45 -7.31 -7.30
C THR A 128 1.30 -6.22 -6.25
N LEU A 129 1.33 -6.63 -4.99
CA LEU A 129 1.32 -5.76 -3.83
C LEU A 129 2.64 -5.94 -3.09
N VAL A 130 3.23 -4.83 -2.67
CA VAL A 130 4.23 -4.83 -1.61
C VAL A 130 3.63 -4.18 -0.38
N MET A 131 3.90 -4.75 0.78
CA MET A 131 3.54 -4.17 2.07
C MET A 131 4.74 -4.17 3.02
N ALA A 132 4.81 -3.12 3.83
CA ALA A 132 5.68 -3.11 5.00
C ALA A 132 5.23 -4.20 5.98
N GLY A 133 6.14 -5.09 6.36
CA GLY A 133 5.89 -6.19 7.30
C GLY A 133 6.43 -5.92 8.71
N PRO A 134 6.16 -6.83 9.65
CA PRO A 134 6.71 -6.76 11.01
C PRO A 134 8.21 -7.11 11.01
N ASP A 135 8.89 -6.86 12.13
CA ASP A 135 10.27 -7.30 12.38
C ASP A 135 11.33 -6.90 11.33
N ASP A 136 11.15 -5.72 10.73
CA ASP A 136 11.99 -5.14 9.68
C ASP A 136 11.96 -5.98 8.39
N THR A 137 10.77 -6.35 7.94
CA THR A 137 10.55 -7.05 6.67
C THR A 137 9.72 -6.23 5.70
N ALA A 138 9.89 -6.48 4.41
CA ALA A 138 8.90 -6.14 3.39
C ALA A 138 8.40 -7.44 2.76
N ARG A 139 7.10 -7.51 2.45
CA ARG A 139 6.47 -8.70 1.87
C ARG A 139 5.81 -8.36 0.54
N MET A 140 5.90 -9.29 -0.41
CA MET A 140 5.27 -9.19 -1.72
C MET A 140 4.25 -10.30 -1.93
N TYR A 141 3.09 -9.89 -2.43
CA TYR A 141 2.00 -10.77 -2.80
C TYR A 141 1.69 -10.61 -4.27
N VAL A 142 1.49 -11.73 -4.95
CA VAL A 142 1.11 -11.78 -6.36
C VAL A 142 -0.23 -12.49 -6.48
N TRP A 143 -1.18 -11.89 -7.21
CA TRP A 143 -2.45 -12.54 -7.54
C TRP A 143 -2.36 -13.20 -8.90
N GLN A 144 -2.70 -14.48 -8.96
CA GLN A 144 -2.77 -15.27 -10.19
C GLN A 144 -4.05 -16.08 -10.20
N GLU A 145 -4.90 -15.89 -11.22
CA GLU A 145 -6.09 -16.72 -11.52
C GLU A 145 -6.84 -17.28 -10.29
N GLY A 146 -7.35 -16.40 -9.43
CA GLY A 146 -8.16 -16.79 -8.27
C GLY A 146 -7.36 -17.26 -7.04
N SER A 147 -6.03 -17.16 -7.08
CA SER A 147 -5.14 -17.43 -5.94
C SER A 147 -4.30 -16.20 -5.58
N THR A 148 -3.88 -16.14 -4.32
CA THR A 148 -2.91 -15.16 -3.82
C THR A 148 -1.70 -15.93 -3.32
N LEU A 149 -0.53 -15.58 -3.83
CA LEU A 149 0.75 -16.19 -3.48
C LEU A 149 1.59 -15.16 -2.74
N GLU A 150 2.14 -15.51 -1.58
CA GLU A 150 3.25 -14.75 -0.99
C GLU A 150 4.51 -15.09 -1.80
N ALA A 151 4.88 -14.17 -2.70
CA ALA A 151 5.95 -14.38 -3.68
C ALA A 151 7.34 -13.99 -3.15
N GLY A 152 7.39 -13.31 -2.01
CA GLY A 152 8.65 -12.95 -1.38
C GLY A 152 8.48 -12.31 -0.01
N GLU A 153 9.39 -12.66 0.89
CA GLU A 153 9.63 -11.95 2.15
C GLU A 153 11.10 -11.54 2.18
N TRP A 154 11.36 -10.24 2.24
CA TRP A 154 12.72 -9.71 2.37
C TRP A 154 12.95 -9.28 3.79
N VAL A 155 13.82 -10.03 4.47
CA VAL A 155 14.37 -9.61 5.75
C VAL A 155 15.37 -8.51 5.51
N LEU A 156 15.11 -7.33 6.08
CA LEU A 156 15.91 -6.13 5.81
C LEU A 156 17.07 -5.99 6.81
N ARG A 157 17.17 -6.92 7.78
CA ARG A 157 18.22 -6.96 8.81
C ARG A 157 19.62 -7.16 8.21
N GLY A 158 20.54 -6.30 8.64
CA GLY A 158 21.98 -6.55 8.68
C GLY A 158 22.46 -6.53 10.14
N ASN A 159 23.75 -6.28 10.38
CA ASN A 159 24.35 -6.26 11.73
C ASN A 159 23.98 -5.01 12.57
N GLN A 160 22.84 -4.36 12.30
CA GLN A 160 22.41 -3.11 12.93
C GLN A 160 20.94 -3.20 13.35
N VAL A 161 20.61 -2.56 14.47
CA VAL A 161 19.23 -2.40 14.96
C VAL A 161 18.55 -1.37 14.08
N LEU A 162 17.62 -1.81 13.24
CA LEU A 162 16.78 -0.95 12.43
C LEU A 162 15.43 -0.78 13.12
N TYR A 163 14.78 0.34 12.86
CA TYR A 163 13.38 0.55 13.21
C TYR A 163 12.57 0.38 11.95
N SER A 164 11.69 -0.62 11.93
CA SER A 164 10.48 -0.80 11.09
C SER A 164 10.48 -0.18 9.69
N VAL A 165 10.07 -0.95 8.69
CA VAL A 165 9.74 -0.38 7.38
C VAL A 165 8.65 0.68 7.55
N THR A 166 8.88 1.86 6.96
CA THR A 166 7.94 3.00 6.99
C THR A 166 7.44 3.36 5.61
N SER A 167 8.14 2.93 4.56
CA SER A 167 7.74 3.19 3.18
C SER A 167 8.15 2.05 2.27
N VAL A 168 7.31 1.76 1.30
CA VAL A 168 7.59 0.81 0.23
C VAL A 168 7.19 1.42 -1.11
N ALA A 169 7.89 1.01 -2.17
CA ALA A 169 7.52 1.29 -3.54
C ALA A 169 7.79 0.06 -4.41
N ILE A 170 7.03 -0.10 -5.48
CA ILE A 170 7.20 -1.17 -6.45
C ILE A 170 7.29 -0.57 -7.86
N SER A 171 8.10 -1.17 -8.73
CA SER A 171 8.14 -0.80 -10.14
C SER A 171 6.83 -1.18 -10.84
N GLY A 172 6.48 -0.46 -11.91
CA GLY A 172 5.24 -0.70 -12.65
C GLY A 172 5.07 -2.13 -13.16
N ASN A 173 6.17 -2.79 -13.54
CA ASN A 173 6.18 -4.20 -13.94
C ASN A 173 6.20 -5.20 -12.78
N GLY A 174 6.26 -4.75 -11.52
CA GLY A 174 6.28 -5.62 -10.34
C GLY A 174 7.63 -6.25 -9.98
N ASN A 175 8.67 -6.04 -10.79
CA ASN A 175 9.93 -6.79 -10.65
C ASN A 175 10.92 -6.20 -9.65
N CYS A 176 10.73 -4.94 -9.22
CA CYS A 176 11.63 -4.27 -8.30
C CYS A 176 10.85 -3.65 -7.15
N VAL A 177 11.40 -3.79 -5.95
CA VAL A 177 10.85 -3.28 -4.70
C VAL A 177 11.88 -2.38 -4.03
N ALA A 178 11.46 -1.22 -3.57
CA ALA A 178 12.26 -0.35 -2.70
C ALA A 178 11.60 -0.27 -1.33
N ALA A 179 12.39 -0.36 -0.26
CA ALA A 179 11.92 -0.21 1.11
C ALA A 179 12.76 0.82 1.87
N GLY A 180 12.09 1.78 2.50
CA GLY A 180 12.68 2.80 3.36
C GLY A 180 12.46 2.48 4.83
N PHE A 181 13.52 2.65 5.63
CA PHE A 181 13.50 2.36 7.06
C PHE A 181 14.31 3.38 7.87
N GLY A 182 13.86 3.57 9.10
CA GLY A 182 14.50 4.47 10.08
C GLY A 182 15.53 3.72 10.92
N GLY A 183 16.54 4.44 11.39
CA GLY A 183 17.52 3.99 12.37
C GLY A 183 17.74 5.08 13.41
N ASN A 184 18.41 4.76 14.52
CA ASN A 184 18.67 5.71 15.61
C ASN A 184 19.48 6.95 15.18
N SER A 185 20.14 6.91 14.02
CA SER A 185 21.02 7.96 13.51
C SER A 185 21.12 8.03 11.99
N ASN A 186 20.62 7.04 11.26
CA ASN A 186 20.64 7.00 9.80
C ASN A 186 19.29 6.51 9.26
N THR A 187 18.84 7.08 8.14
CA THR A 187 17.81 6.48 7.29
C THR A 187 18.48 5.62 6.25
N HIS A 188 17.79 4.56 5.84
CA HIS A 188 18.31 3.65 4.85
C HIS A 188 17.22 3.32 3.84
N VAL A 189 17.62 3.19 2.58
CA VAL A 189 16.80 2.64 1.51
C VAL A 189 17.55 1.49 0.87
N LYS A 190 16.83 0.38 0.67
CA LYS A 190 17.33 -0.78 -0.06
C LYS A 190 16.36 -1.10 -1.18
N VAL A 191 16.91 -1.61 -2.28
CA VAL A 191 16.17 -1.99 -3.48
C VAL A 191 16.49 -3.45 -3.79
N TRP A 192 15.47 -4.24 -4.09
CA TRP A 192 15.59 -5.60 -4.60
C TRP A 192 14.93 -5.70 -5.95
N CYS A 193 15.54 -6.42 -6.88
CA CYS A 193 14.90 -6.76 -8.15
C CYS A 193 14.99 -8.26 -8.38
N TYR A 194 13.92 -8.85 -8.90
CA TYR A 194 13.90 -10.22 -9.38
C TYR A 194 14.71 -10.33 -10.67
N GLY A 195 15.65 -11.28 -10.70
CA GLY A 195 16.35 -11.70 -11.91
C GLY A 195 15.54 -12.70 -12.74
N ASP A 196 16.11 -13.14 -13.86
CA ASP A 196 15.49 -14.12 -14.78
C ASP A 196 15.23 -15.51 -14.12
N ASP A 197 15.78 -15.75 -12.94
CA ASP A 197 15.63 -16.99 -12.16
C ASP A 197 14.58 -16.88 -11.04
N ASP A 198 13.75 -15.83 -11.05
CA ASP A 198 12.77 -15.49 -10.02
C ASP A 198 13.37 -15.33 -8.62
N THR A 199 14.68 -15.10 -8.52
CA THR A 199 15.33 -14.74 -7.26
C THR A 199 15.50 -13.22 -7.15
N ALA A 200 15.03 -12.66 -6.05
CA ALA A 200 15.21 -11.26 -5.77
C ALA A 200 16.59 -11.00 -5.15
N GLN A 201 17.35 -10.11 -5.76
CA GLN A 201 18.67 -9.70 -5.28
C GLN A 201 18.71 -8.21 -4.96
N GLN A 202 19.47 -7.84 -3.93
CA GLN A 202 19.69 -6.43 -3.62
C GLN A 202 20.43 -5.75 -4.77
N VAL A 203 19.86 -4.68 -5.28
CA VAL A 203 20.47 -3.85 -6.33
C VAL A 203 21.34 -2.78 -5.68
N GLY A 204 22.65 -2.92 -5.86
CA GLY A 204 23.62 -1.96 -5.37
C GLY A 204 23.76 -1.92 -3.85
N GLN A 205 24.46 -0.89 -3.35
CA GLN A 205 24.65 -0.66 -1.92
C GLN A 205 23.41 0.01 -1.32
N SER A 206 23.23 -0.14 0.01
CA SER A 206 22.16 0.58 0.71
C SER A 206 22.38 2.09 0.59
N LEU A 207 21.33 2.83 0.27
CA LEU A 207 21.36 4.29 0.28
C LEU A 207 21.23 4.73 1.74
N VAL A 208 22.19 5.51 2.25
CA VAL A 208 22.22 5.93 3.67
C VAL A 208 22.14 7.44 3.75
N GLY A 209 21.14 7.94 4.47
CA GLY A 209 21.02 9.35 4.84
C GLY A 209 21.41 9.55 6.30
N SER A 210 22.33 10.49 6.57
CA SER A 210 22.66 10.93 7.93
C SER A 210 22.14 12.33 8.17
N THR A 211 21.58 12.61 9.35
CA THR A 211 21.13 13.95 9.75
C THR A 211 22.26 14.90 10.13
N SER A 212 23.53 14.46 10.08
CA SER A 212 24.68 15.21 10.62
C SER A 212 25.36 16.20 9.65
N ASN A 213 24.76 16.55 8.51
CA ASN A 213 25.33 17.55 7.59
C ASN A 213 24.28 18.55 7.10
N PHE A 214 23.96 19.54 7.94
CA PHE A 214 23.42 20.84 7.53
C PHE A 214 24.06 21.94 8.40
#